data_AF-X1R102-F1
#
_entry.id   AF-X1R102-F1
#
_cell.length_a   1.000
_cell.length_b   1.000
_cell.length_c   1.000
_cell.angle_alpha   90.00
_cell.angle_beta   90.00
_cell.angle_gamma   90.00
#
_symmetry.space_group_name_H-M   'P 1'
#
loop_
_entity.id
_entity.type
_entity.pdbx_description
1 polymer ?
#
loop_
_entity_poly.entity_id
_entity_poly.type
_entity_poly.pdbx_seq_one_letter_code
_entity_poly.pdbx_strand_id
1 'polypeptide(L)' 'QLLEQAKVSYQIVGSEGTSPLSQMMNLVLFGDYTSYYLAILYKIDPSLIKAIDYLKEQLKDSKL' A
#
# COMPACT_ATOMS: atom_id res chain seq x y z
N GLN A 1 22.29 8.64 0.11
CA GLN A 1 23.06 9.92 0.10
C GLN A 1 22.25 11.10 0.64
N LEU A 2 21.17 11.58 0.00
CA LEU A 2 20.42 12.74 0.54
C LEU A 2 19.75 12.48 1.90
N LEU A 3 19.01 11.37 2.04
CA LEU A 3 18.36 11.00 3.32
C LEU A 3 19.37 10.77 4.44
N GLU A 4 20.52 10.22 4.10
CA GLU A 4 21.64 9.99 5.01
C GLU A 4 22.27 11.30 5.51
N GLN A 5 22.52 12.26 4.60
CA GLN A 5 22.96 13.61 4.95
C GLN A 5 21.96 14.33 5.85
N ALA A 6 20.67 14.15 5.58
CA ALA A 6 19.58 14.70 6.37
C ALA A 6 19.32 13.95 7.69
N LYS A 7 20.05 12.84 7.96
CA LYS A 7 19.85 11.95 9.12
C LYS A 7 18.41 11.42 9.24
N VAL A 8 17.75 11.22 8.11
CA VAL A 8 16.41 10.61 8.05
C VAL A 8 16.59 9.10 7.95
N SER A 9 15.91 8.34 8.81
CA SER A 9 15.92 6.88 8.77
C SER A 9 15.26 6.38 7.48
N TYR A 10 15.89 5.42 6.80
CA TYR A 10 15.36 4.81 5.59
C TYR A 10 15.77 3.35 5.49
N GLN A 11 15.05 2.61 4.65
CA GLN A 11 15.42 1.27 4.22
C GLN A 11 15.28 1.20 2.70
N ILE A 12 16.11 0.37 2.07
CA ILE A 12 16.04 0.09 0.64
C ILE A 12 15.39 -1.28 0.48
N VAL A 13 14.32 -1.34 -0.29
CA VAL A 13 13.64 -2.59 -0.65
C VAL A 13 13.90 -2.85 -2.14
N GLY A 14 14.48 -4.00 -2.44
CA GLY A 14 14.69 -4.45 -3.81
C GLY A 14 13.47 -5.18 -4.36
N SER A 15 13.33 -5.20 -5.68
CA SER A 15 12.31 -5.97 -6.40
C SER A 15 12.93 -7.20 -7.06
N GLU A 16 12.17 -8.28 -7.14
CA GLU A 16 12.51 -9.44 -7.96
C GLU A 16 11.90 -9.36 -9.36
N GLY A 17 12.52 -10.04 -10.33
CA GLY A 17 11.99 -10.17 -11.69
C GLY A 17 12.86 -9.51 -12.77
N THR A 18 12.71 -10.00 -14.01
CA THR A 18 13.55 -9.61 -15.16
C THR A 18 12.95 -8.51 -16.03
N SER A 19 11.67 -8.18 -15.88
CA SER A 19 11.00 -7.14 -16.66
C SER A 19 10.53 -6.01 -15.74
N PRO A 20 10.38 -4.77 -16.24
CA PRO A 20 9.87 -3.66 -15.45
C PRO A 20 8.50 -3.95 -14.81
N LEU A 21 7.63 -4.67 -15.53
CA LEU A 21 6.32 -5.04 -15.03
C LEU A 21 6.41 -6.06 -13.89
N SER A 22 7.29 -7.07 -13.98
CA SER A 22 7.41 -8.06 -12.90
C SER A 22 8.01 -7.45 -11.64
N GLN A 23 8.98 -6.55 -11.79
CA GLN A 23 9.55 -5.78 -10.68
C GLN A 23 8.50 -4.90 -9.99
N MET A 24 7.68 -4.19 -10.77
CA MET A 24 6.58 -3.39 -10.24
C MET A 24 5.58 -4.24 -9.46
N MET A 25 5.13 -5.36 -10.04
CA MET A 25 4.16 -6.25 -9.39
C MET A 25 4.73 -6.89 -8.12
N ASN A 26 6.04 -7.22 -8.11
CA ASN A 26 6.71 -7.73 -6.91
C ASN A 26 6.67 -6.72 -5.76
N LEU A 27 6.94 -5.44 -6.04
CA LEU A 27 6.88 -4.38 -5.01
C LEU A 27 5.45 -4.07 -4.57
N VAL A 28 4.46 -4.14 -5.47
CA VAL A 28 3.04 -4.01 -5.11
C VAL A 28 2.65 -5.10 -4.10
N LEU A 29 2.96 -6.36 -4.43
CA LEU A 29 2.67 -7.49 -3.55
C LEU A 29 3.38 -7.37 -2.19
N PHE A 30 4.64 -6.90 -2.18
CA PHE A 30 5.37 -6.62 -0.95
C PHE A 30 4.65 -5.55 -0.09
N GLY A 31 4.16 -4.48 -0.71
CA GLY A 31 3.40 -3.42 -0.05
C GLY A 31 2.08 -3.91 0.53
N ASP A 32 1.37 -4.77 -0.21
CA ASP A 32 0.09 -5.35 0.22
C ASP A 32 0.27 -6.19 1.49
N TYR A 33 1.26 -7.09 1.51
CA TYR A 33 1.56 -7.89 2.70
C TYR A 33 2.04 -7.03 3.86
N THR A 34 2.87 -6.02 3.61
CA THR A 34 3.31 -5.09 4.67
C THR A 34 2.12 -4.43 5.34
N SER A 35 1.16 -3.93 4.55
CA SER A 35 -0.05 -3.29 5.06
C SER A 35 -0.96 -4.28 5.80
N TYR A 36 -1.09 -5.50 5.28
CA TYR A 36 -1.86 -6.56 5.91
C TYR A 36 -1.30 -6.95 7.28
N TYR A 37 0.01 -7.19 7.39
CA TYR A 37 0.64 -7.49 8.68
C TYR A 37 0.59 -6.31 9.64
N LEU A 38 0.70 -5.07 9.14
CA LEU A 38 0.53 -3.88 9.95
C LEU A 38 -0.86 -3.84 10.60
N ALA A 39 -1.92 -4.12 9.85
CA ALA A 39 -3.28 -4.18 10.39
C ALA A 39 -3.41 -5.23 11.50
N ILE A 40 -2.82 -6.42 11.31
CA ILE A 40 -2.79 -7.47 12.34
C ILE A 40 -2.09 -6.98 13.62
N LEU A 41 -0.94 -6.30 13.49
CA LEU A 41 -0.20 -5.74 14.64
C LEU A 41 -1.03 -4.70 15.40
N TYR A 42 -1.78 -3.86 14.68
CA TYR A 42 -2.71 -2.90 15.27
C TYR A 42 -4.05 -3.50 15.71
N LYS A 43 -4.29 -4.81 15.49
CA LYS A 43 -5.55 -5.50 15.78
C LYS A 43 -6.76 -4.85 15.07
N ILE A 44 -6.54 -4.34 13.87
CA ILE A 44 -7.56 -3.78 12.98
C ILE A 44 -7.90 -4.85 11.94
N ASP A 45 -9.18 -4.97 11.58
CA ASP A 45 -9.60 -5.81 10.47
C ASP A 45 -9.15 -5.17 9.14
N PRO A 46 -8.19 -5.78 8.40
CA PRO A 46 -7.68 -5.23 7.15
C PRO A 46 -8.71 -5.24 6.00
N SER A 47 -9.82 -5.97 6.15
CA SER A 47 -10.86 -6.07 5.12
C SER A 47 -11.88 -4.93 5.16
N LEU A 48 -11.99 -4.20 6.28
CA LEU A 48 -12.97 -3.14 6.45
C LEU A 48 -12.50 -1.83 5.83
N ILE A 49 -13.22 -1.35 4.81
CA ILE A 49 -12.90 -0.11 4.10
C ILE A 49 -14.11 0.84 4.04
N LYS A 50 -14.65 1.18 5.22
CA LYS A 50 -15.89 1.97 5.37
C LYS A 50 -15.92 3.27 4.57
N ALA A 51 -14.77 3.95 4.42
CA ALA A 51 -14.66 5.16 3.63
C ALA A 51 -14.93 4.92 2.13
N ILE A 52 -14.49 3.77 1.59
CA ILE A 52 -14.75 3.37 0.21
C ILE A 52 -16.21 2.98 0.04
N ASP A 53 -16.80 2.27 1.01
CA ASP A 53 -18.22 1.90 0.95
C ASP A 53 -19.12 3.15 0.91
N TYR A 54 -18.85 4.11 1.80
CA TYR A 54 -19.52 5.41 1.78
C TYR A 54 -19.35 6.11 0.43
N LEU A 55 -18.14 6.17 -0.11
CA LEU A 55 -17.89 6.80 -1.42
C LEU A 55 -18.66 6.10 -2.54
N LYS A 56 -18.70 4.77 -2.55
CA LYS A 56 -19.48 3.99 -3.53
C LYS A 56 -20.97 4.28 -3.45
N GLU A 57 -21.51 4.48 -2.25
CA GLU A 57 -22.91 4.90 -2.05
C GLU A 57 -23.15 6.31 -2.63
N GLN A 58 -22.30 7.28 -2.29
CA GLN A 58 -22.41 8.64 -2.83
C GLN A 58 -22.34 8.69 -4.37
N LEU A 59 -21.50 7.85 -4.97
CA LEU A 59 -21.38 7.76 -6.44
C LEU A 59 -22.59 7.10 -7.11
N LYS A 60 -23.32 6.21 -6.42
CA LYS A 60 -24.59 5.66 -6.94
C LYS A 60 -25.69 6.71 -7.00
N ASP A 61 -25.74 7.58 -5.99
CA ASP A 61 -26.77 8.63 -5.89
C ASP A 61 -26.44 9.85 -6.77
N SER A 62 -25.17 10.04 -7.12
CA SER A 62 -24.69 11.00 -8.10
C SER A 62 -25.09 10.54 -9.52
N LYS A 63 -26.36 10.73 -9.89
CA LYS A 63 -26.81 10.58 -11.29
C LYS A 63 -25.95 11.47 -12.20
N LEU A 64 -25.17 10.84 -13.06
CA LEU A 64 -24.85 11.35 -14.39
C LEU A 64 -26.10 11.24 -15.28
#